data_AF-A0A0M0HUP3-F1
#
_entry.id   AF-A0A0M0HUP3-F1
#
_cell.length_a   1.000
_cell.length_b   1.000
_cell.length_c   1.000
_cell.angle_alpha   90.00
_cell.angle_beta   90.00
_cell.angle_gamma   90.00
#
_symmetry.space_group_name_H-M   'P 1'
#
loop_
_entity.id
_entity.type
_entity.pdbx_description
1 polymer ?
#
loop_
_entity_poly.entity_id
_entity_poly.type
_entity_poly.pdbx_seq_one_letter_code
_entity_poly.pdbx_strand_id
1 'polypeptide(L)'
;MKVTIVVSAALLMISANVSASDAITQLSVASIKQTLSQEQIESKLNSWYQNELMNIDATASSVNDRVPLIVRKRQARESLEQQYANLKTKFEL
;
A
#
# COMPACT_ATOMS: atom_id res chain seq x y z
N MET A 1 -17.94 -13.69 24.80
CA MET A 1 -17.34 -12.34 24.80
C MET A 1 -16.86 -12.06 23.38
N LYS A 2 -17.57 -11.22 22.62
CA LYS A 2 -17.21 -10.92 21.22
C LYS A 2 -16.20 -9.78 21.23
N VAL A 3 -14.93 -10.10 20.95
CA VAL A 3 -13.86 -9.09 20.89
C VAL A 3 -13.90 -8.48 19.49
N THR A 4 -14.47 -7.28 19.40
CA THR A 4 -14.41 -6.47 18.18
C THR A 4 -13.00 -5.89 18.06
N ILE A 5 -12.16 -6.53 17.26
CA ILE A 5 -10.82 -6.02 16.96
C ILE A 5 -10.98 -4.90 15.93
N VAL A 6 -10.88 -3.67 16.40
CA VAL A 6 -10.80 -2.49 15.54
C VAL A 6 -9.40 -2.49 14.93
N VAL A 7 -9.26 -3.03 13.72
CA VAL A 7 -8.00 -2.97 12.96
C VAL A 7 -7.82 -1.53 12.47
N SER A 8 -7.21 -0.71 13.32
CA SER A 8 -6.72 0.62 12.97
C SER A 8 -5.78 0.51 11.78
N ALA A 9 -6.00 1.34 10.75
CA ALA A 9 -5.34 1.35 9.45
C ALA A 9 -3.83 1.73 9.47
N ALA A 10 -3.13 1.42 10.56
CA ALA A 10 -1.73 1.80 10.78
C ALA A 10 -0.70 0.80 10.21
N LEU A 11 -1.12 -0.27 9.54
CA LEU A 11 -0.23 -1.35 9.09
C LEU A 11 0.46 -1.12 7.73
N LEU A 12 0.22 0.00 7.05
CA LEU A 12 0.79 0.24 5.70
C LEU A 12 2.15 0.94 5.69
N MET A 13 2.76 1.22 6.84
CA MET A 13 4.12 1.74 6.91
C MET A 13 5.13 0.64 7.22
N ILE A 14 5.43 -0.22 6.24
CA ILE A 14 6.57 -1.14 6.33
C ILE A 14 7.65 -0.64 5.38
N SER A 15 8.40 0.37 5.83
CA SER A 15 9.67 0.76 5.20
C SER A 15 10.83 -0.03 5.83
N ALA A 16 11.50 -0.81 4.98
CA ALA A 16 12.86 -1.35 5.07
C ALA A 16 13.20 -2.39 6.16
N ASN A 17 13.38 -3.65 5.74
CA ASN A 17 14.47 -4.57 6.13
C ASN A 17 14.34 -5.87 5.30
N VAL A 18 14.98 -5.96 4.13
CA VAL A 18 14.69 -6.90 3.02
C VAL A 18 14.54 -8.39 3.41
N SER A 19 15.27 -8.91 4.39
CA SER A 19 15.19 -10.35 4.74
C SER A 19 14.20 -10.71 5.87
N ALA A 20 13.95 -9.80 6.82
CA ALA A 20 12.92 -9.96 7.84
C ALA A 20 11.55 -9.42 7.36
N SER A 21 11.57 -8.54 6.37
CA SER A 21 10.40 -7.95 5.72
C SER A 21 9.52 -9.04 5.10
N ASP A 22 10.08 -10.08 4.48
CA ASP A 22 9.26 -11.10 3.82
C ASP A 22 8.48 -11.96 4.80
N ALA A 23 9.09 -12.42 5.90
CA ALA A 23 8.39 -13.19 6.92
C ALA A 23 7.32 -12.35 7.64
N ILE A 24 7.65 -11.10 8.00
CA ILE A 24 6.70 -10.16 8.64
C ILE A 24 5.56 -9.79 7.67
N THR A 25 5.86 -9.61 6.38
CA THR A 25 4.86 -9.31 5.35
C THR A 25 3.95 -10.51 5.12
N GLN A 26 4.49 -11.72 5.03
CA GLN A 26 3.70 -12.94 4.87
C GLN A 26 2.76 -13.18 6.06
N LEU A 27 3.28 -13.03 7.29
CA LEU A 27 2.45 -13.12 8.50
C LEU A 27 1.35 -12.06 8.51
N SER A 28 1.67 -10.83 8.11
CA SER A 28 0.69 -9.74 8.02
C SER A 28 -0.40 -10.02 6.97
N VAL A 29 -0.03 -10.53 5.79
CA VAL A 29 -0.98 -10.92 4.73
C VAL A 29 -1.90 -12.03 5.21
N ALA A 30 -1.35 -13.08 5.84
CA ALA A 30 -2.14 -14.18 6.38
C ALA A 30 -3.14 -13.70 7.45
N SER A 31 -2.71 -12.85 8.40
CA SER A 31 -3.61 -12.28 9.41
C SER A 31 -4.71 -11.40 8.81
N ILE A 32 -4.40 -10.63 7.77
CA ILE A 32 -5.39 -9.82 7.06
C ILE A 32 -6.40 -10.72 6.33
N LYS A 33 -5.94 -11.77 5.63
CA LYS A 33 -6.81 -12.77 4.97
C LYS A 33 -7.71 -13.54 5.95
N GLN A 34 -7.27 -13.71 7.20
CA GLN A 34 -8.09 -14.31 8.26
C GLN A 34 -9.17 -13.37 8.79
N THR A 35 -8.98 -12.05 8.66
CA THR A 35 -9.85 -11.03 9.26
C THR A 35 -10.82 -10.42 8.26
N LEU A 36 -10.41 -10.30 6.99
CA LEU A 36 -11.17 -9.66 5.93
C LEU A 36 -11.44 -10.64 4.79
N SER A 37 -12.62 -10.54 4.18
CA SER A 37 -12.90 -11.26 2.94
C SER A 37 -12.08 -10.67 1.78
N GLN A 38 -11.89 -11.47 0.73
CA GLN A 38 -11.17 -11.05 -0.47
C GLN A 38 -11.75 -9.75 -1.07
N GLU A 39 -13.07 -9.65 -1.16
CA GLU A 39 -13.79 -8.46 -1.65
C GLU A 39 -13.53 -7.23 -0.77
N GLN A 40 -13.45 -7.41 0.56
CA GLN A 40 -13.15 -6.31 1.49
C GLN A 40 -11.69 -5.84 1.35
N ILE A 41 -10.76 -6.76 1.13
CA ILE A 41 -9.35 -6.44 0.88
C ILE A 41 -9.23 -5.69 -0.45
N GLU A 42 -9.87 -6.17 -1.51
CA GLU A 42 -9.86 -5.51 -2.81
C GLU A 42 -10.45 -4.10 -2.75
N SER A 43 -11.61 -3.95 -2.09
CA SER A 43 -12.27 -2.65 -1.90
C SER A 43 -11.37 -1.66 -1.14
N LYS A 44 -10.73 -2.10 -0.05
CA LYS A 44 -9.78 -1.27 0.70
C LYS A 44 -8.53 -0.93 -0.10
N LEU A 45 -7.98 -1.89 -0.86
CA LEU A 45 -6.80 -1.69 -1.69
C LEU A 45 -7.09 -0.69 -2.83
N ASN A 46 -8.27 -0.81 -3.46
CA ASN A 46 -8.72 0.13 -4.48
C ASN A 46 -8.93 1.53 -3.90
N SER A 47 -9.56 1.64 -2.73
CA SER A 47 -9.74 2.94 -2.06
C SER A 47 -8.40 3.61 -1.72
N TRP A 48 -7.45 2.84 -1.17
CA TRP A 48 -6.09 3.33 -0.92
C TRP A 48 -5.42 3.80 -2.21
N TYR A 49 -5.44 3.00 -3.27
CA TYR A 49 -4.83 3.34 -4.55
C TYR A 49 -5.40 4.64 -5.14
N GLN A 50 -6.72 4.82 -5.09
CA GLN A 50 -7.36 6.05 -5.58
C GLN A 50 -6.98 7.28 -4.73
N ASN A 51 -6.91 7.14 -3.41
CA ASN A 51 -6.48 8.23 -2.53
C ASN A 51 -5.02 8.64 -2.78
N GLU A 52 -4.12 7.67 -2.95
CA GLU A 52 -2.72 7.95 -3.30
C GLU A 52 -2.60 8.60 -4.68
N LEU A 53 -3.39 8.15 -5.66
CA LEU A 53 -3.42 8.75 -6.99
C LEU A 53 -3.90 10.20 -6.95
N MET A 54 -4.86 10.54 -6.09
CA MET A 54 -5.30 11.93 -5.88
C MET A 54 -4.21 12.80 -5.24
N ASN A 55 -3.37 12.21 -4.38
CA ASN A 55 -2.31 12.93 -3.67
C ASN A 55 -0.97 12.96 -4.43
N ILE A 56 -0.89 12.31 -5.59
CA ILE A 56 0.35 12.11 -6.32
C ILE A 56 1.07 13.41 -6.68
N ASP A 57 0.31 14.47 -6.94
CA ASP A 57 0.82 15.79 -7.27
C ASP A 57 1.47 16.46 -6.05
N ALA A 58 0.87 16.29 -4.87
CA ALA A 58 1.45 16.77 -3.61
C ALA A 58 2.72 15.97 -3.26
N THR A 59 2.69 14.65 -3.42
CA THR A 59 3.86 13.77 -3.21
C THR A 59 4.99 14.10 -4.17
N ALA A 60 4.68 14.30 -5.45
CA ALA A 60 5.68 14.67 -6.44
C ALA A 60 6.27 16.05 -6.14
N SER A 61 5.47 17.00 -5.67
CA SER A 61 5.92 18.37 -5.39
C SER A 61 6.68 18.54 -4.07
N SER A 62 6.46 17.66 -3.09
CA SER A 62 7.14 17.71 -1.78
C SER A 62 8.62 17.34 -1.85
N VAL A 63 9.03 16.59 -2.87
CA VAL A 63 10.44 16.25 -3.12
C VAL A 63 11.14 17.47 -3.72
N ASN A 64 12.07 18.07 -2.98
CA ASN A 64 12.92 19.13 -3.53
C ASN A 64 14.15 18.52 -4.20
N ASP A 65 14.03 18.16 -5.47
CA ASP A 65 15.14 17.67 -6.29
C ASP A 65 15.34 18.54 -7.56
N ARG A 66 16.44 18.27 -8.27
CA ARG A 66 16.74 18.89 -9.57
C ARG A 66 15.97 18.25 -10.73
N VAL A 67 15.06 17.31 -10.45
CA VAL A 67 14.33 16.57 -11.47
C VAL A 67 13.07 17.36 -11.84
N PRO A 68 12.77 17.52 -13.14
CA PRO A 68 11.56 18.20 -13.57
C PRO A 68 10.31 17.59 -12.93
N LEU A 69 9.39 18.44 -12.47
CA LEU A 69 8.17 18.01 -11.77
C LEU A 69 7.36 16.98 -12.56
N ILE A 70 7.30 17.09 -13.90
CA ILE A 70 6.63 16.13 -14.77
C ILE A 70 7.23 14.72 -14.69
N VAL A 71 8.55 14.62 -14.54
CA VAL A 71 9.26 13.34 -14.40
C VAL A 71 9.01 12.76 -13.01
N ARG A 72 9.04 13.59 -11.96
CA ARG A 72 8.69 13.16 -10.60
C ARG A 72 7.27 12.62 -10.49
N LYS A 73 6.29 13.32 -11.08
CA LYS A 73 4.90 12.84 -11.14
C LYS A 73 4.79 11.48 -11.82
N ARG A 74 5.50 11.29 -12.94
CA ARG A 74 5.54 10.00 -13.63
C ARG A 74 6.15 8.91 -12.77
N GLN A 75 7.30 9.16 -12.16
CA GLN A 75 7.98 8.20 -11.28
C GLN A 75 7.14 7.83 -10.05
N ALA A 76 6.50 8.81 -9.41
CA ALA A 76 5.58 8.58 -8.31
C ALA A 76 4.42 7.68 -8.74
N ARG A 77 3.93 7.85 -9.98
CA ARG A 77 2.81 7.08 -10.52
C ARG A 77 3.21 5.66 -10.81
N GLU A 78 4.32 5.47 -11.52
CA GLU A 78 4.87 4.16 -11.83
C GLU A 78 5.17 3.36 -10.55
N SER A 79 5.73 4.02 -9.53
CA SER A 79 5.98 3.42 -8.22
C SER A 79 4.68 3.01 -7.53
N LEU A 80 3.65 3.85 -7.55
CA LEU A 80 2.34 3.53 -6.95
C LEU A 80 1.65 2.37 -7.69
N GLU A 81 1.71 2.35 -9.02
CA GLU A 81 1.17 1.27 -9.86
C GLU A 81 1.87 -0.07 -9.57
N GLN A 82 3.20 -0.05 -9.44
CA GLN A 82 3.98 -1.24 -9.06
C GLN A 82 3.63 -1.74 -7.66
N GLN A 83 3.47 -0.83 -6.68
CA GLN A 83 3.07 -1.20 -5.32
C GLN A 83 1.67 -1.82 -5.30
N TYR A 84 0.73 -1.21 -6.00
CA TYR A 84 -0.64 -1.72 -6.12
C TYR A 84 -0.67 -3.12 -6.76
N ALA A 85 0.08 -3.33 -7.85
CA ALA A 85 0.20 -4.64 -8.49
C ALA A 85 0.84 -5.69 -7.54
N ASN A 86 1.91 -5.31 -6.83
CA ASN A 86 2.58 -6.20 -5.88
C ASN A 86 1.62 -6.62 -4.74
N LEU A 87 0.84 -5.67 -4.22
CA LEU A 87 -0.15 -5.95 -3.19
C LEU A 87 -1.27 -6.87 -3.70
N LYS A 88 -1.77 -6.67 -4.92
CA LYS A 88 -2.72 -7.61 -5.54
C LYS A 88 -2.17 -9.03 -5.60
N THR A 89 -0.94 -9.20 -6.09
CA THR A 89 -0.29 -10.51 -6.14
C THR A 89 -0.14 -11.12 -4.75
N LYS A 90 0.28 -10.34 -3.74
CA LYS A 90 0.42 -10.83 -2.35
C LYS A 90 -0.92 -11.26 -1.75
N PHE A 91 -1.99 -10.54 -2.05
CA PHE A 91 -3.33 -10.88 -1.58
C PHE A 91 -4.06 -11.90 -2.45
N GLU A 92 -3.46 -12.35 -3.56
CA GLU A 92 -4.07 -13.25 -4.55
C GLU A 92 -5.39 -12.69 -5.12
N LEU A 93 -5.36 -11.38 -5.44
CA LEU A 93 -6.47 -10.62 -6.04
C LEU A 93 -6.34 -10.48 -7.56
#